data_AF-A0A2V6TA31-F1
#
_entry.id   AF-A0A2V6TA31-F1
#
_cell.length_a   1.000
_cell.length_b   1.000
_cell.length_c   1.000
_cell.angle_alpha   90.00
_cell.angle_beta   90.00
_cell.angle_gamma   90.00
#
_symmetry.space_group_name_H-M   'P 1'
#
loop_
_entity.id
_entity.type
_entity.pdbx_description
1 polymer ?
#
loop_
_entity_poly.entity_id
_entity_poly.type
_entity_poly.pdbx_seq_one_letter_code
_entity_poly.pdbx_strand_id
1 'polypeptide(L)'
;MARSVPVGAGPSAGVRSGPPRRLPRRRLIPSRPQNRNDPAHPPVLAGGNRSGEVAHDTSLSRHPRCRAPVEGGVKSAWQGAAALGLLIALLDPAPGWAHAVLVRSTPAIRAVLRRAPDRVALWFSERLEPAFARMSVWSADGTQVDIEDAQVTLDEPKKLSVSLRPLSPGTYTVRYRVLSVDGHVVEGAFTFTLRTP
;
A
#
# COMPACT_ATOMS: atom_id res chain seq x y z
N MET A 1 -6.59 -6.15 79.63
CA MET A 1 -7.62 -7.19 79.75
C MET A 1 -7.84 -7.81 78.38
N ALA A 2 -7.72 -9.13 78.32
CA ALA A 2 -7.64 -9.95 77.12
C ALA A 2 -8.96 -10.06 76.36
N ARG A 3 -8.89 -10.33 75.05
CA ARG A 3 -9.69 -11.39 74.42
C ARG A 3 -9.13 -11.78 73.05
N SER A 4 -8.51 -12.95 73.06
CA SER A 4 -8.14 -13.80 71.94
C SER A 4 -9.40 -14.37 71.26
N VAL A 5 -9.40 -14.49 69.93
CA VAL A 5 -10.34 -15.31 69.16
C VAL A 5 -9.54 -16.12 68.12
N PRO A 6 -9.84 -17.42 67.89
CA PRO A 6 -8.94 -18.35 67.22
C PRO A 6 -9.22 -18.59 65.73
N VAL A 7 -8.14 -19.05 65.07
CA VAL A 7 -7.96 -19.95 63.92
C VAL A 7 -9.21 -20.48 63.19
N GLY A 8 -9.23 -20.31 61.87
CA GLY A 8 -10.01 -21.11 60.92
C GLY A 8 -9.15 -21.50 59.72
N ALA A 9 -8.96 -22.81 59.52
CA ALA A 9 -8.17 -23.42 58.45
C ALA A 9 -9.07 -24.03 57.36
N GLY A 10 -8.59 -23.98 56.10
CA GLY A 10 -8.95 -24.89 54.99
C GLY A 10 -9.65 -24.26 53.78
N PRO A 11 -9.67 -24.91 52.59
CA PRO A 11 -8.79 -25.96 52.07
C PRO A 11 -8.20 -25.66 50.67
N SER A 12 -7.11 -26.40 50.38
CA SER A 12 -6.49 -26.80 49.11
C SER A 12 -7.18 -26.41 47.79
N ALA A 13 -6.52 -25.53 47.02
CA ALA A 13 -6.80 -25.34 45.59
C ALA A 13 -6.18 -26.49 44.78
N GLY A 14 -7.03 -27.38 44.27
CA GLY A 14 -6.66 -28.42 43.31
C GLY A 14 -6.24 -27.81 41.97
N VAL A 15 -4.97 -27.99 41.63
CA VAL A 15 -4.44 -27.76 40.28
C VAL A 15 -5.04 -28.81 39.35
N ARG A 16 -6.06 -28.44 38.56
CA ARG A 16 -6.51 -29.23 37.40
C ARG A 16 -5.70 -28.83 36.19
N SER A 17 -4.68 -29.61 35.87
CA SER A 17 -3.98 -29.63 34.59
C SER A 17 -4.94 -30.08 33.49
N GLY A 18 -5.39 -29.14 32.64
CA GLY A 18 -6.12 -29.45 31.42
C GLY A 18 -5.20 -30.02 30.32
N PRO A 19 -5.68 -30.92 29.46
CA PRO A 19 -4.87 -31.54 28.41
C PRO A 19 -4.48 -30.54 27.30
N PRO A 20 -3.32 -30.74 26.62
CA PRO A 20 -2.85 -29.82 25.58
C PRO A 20 -3.76 -29.82 24.36
N ARG A 21 -4.13 -28.61 23.90
CA ARG A 21 -4.87 -28.37 22.65
C ARG A 21 -4.03 -28.85 21.45
N ARG A 22 -4.47 -29.91 20.80
CA ARG A 22 -3.93 -30.38 19.51
C ARG A 22 -4.22 -29.34 18.43
N LEU A 23 -3.15 -28.85 17.78
CA LEU A 23 -3.23 -27.99 16.60
C LEU A 23 -3.88 -28.75 15.42
N PRO A 24 -4.73 -28.12 14.60
CA PRO A 24 -5.27 -28.73 13.41
C PRO A 24 -4.18 -28.94 12.35
N ARG A 25 -4.12 -30.16 11.79
CA ARG A 25 -3.24 -30.57 10.69
C ARG A 25 -3.41 -29.63 9.48
N ARG A 26 -2.29 -29.02 9.08
CA ARG A 26 -2.09 -28.26 7.84
C ARG A 26 -2.56 -29.11 6.65
N ARG A 27 -3.62 -28.68 5.95
CA ARG A 27 -4.05 -29.29 4.68
C ARG A 27 -2.98 -29.02 3.63
N LEU A 28 -2.50 -30.10 3.01
CA LEU A 28 -1.65 -30.08 1.83
C LEU A 28 -2.49 -29.58 0.64
N ILE A 29 -2.04 -28.52 -0.01
CA ILE A 29 -2.59 -28.02 -1.27
C ILE A 29 -2.06 -28.92 -2.38
N PRO A 30 -2.90 -29.52 -3.25
CA PRO A 30 -2.44 -30.27 -4.40
C PRO A 30 -1.91 -29.32 -5.48
N SER A 31 -0.71 -29.63 -5.98
CA SER A 31 0.00 -28.94 -7.06
C SER A 31 -0.78 -29.02 -8.38
N ARG A 32 -0.94 -27.87 -9.06
CA ARG A 32 -1.48 -27.81 -10.44
C ARG A 32 -0.53 -28.52 -11.42
N PRO A 33 -1.04 -29.34 -12.36
CA PRO A 33 -0.23 -29.92 -13.41
C PRO A 33 0.10 -28.88 -14.50
N GLN A 34 1.32 -29.01 -15.00
CA GLN A 34 1.97 -28.18 -16.01
C GLN A 34 1.40 -28.45 -17.41
N ASN A 35 1.10 -27.37 -18.14
CA ASN A 35 0.58 -27.38 -19.51
C ASN A 35 1.61 -28.00 -20.48
N ARG A 36 1.19 -29.03 -21.21
CA ARG A 36 1.98 -29.84 -22.13
C ARG A 36 1.62 -29.41 -23.55
N ASN A 37 2.60 -28.81 -24.23
CA ASN A 37 2.85 -28.83 -25.68
C ASN A 37 1.67 -29.22 -26.59
N ASP A 38 1.22 -28.27 -27.42
CA ASP A 38 0.65 -28.58 -28.73
C ASP A 38 1.14 -27.54 -29.77
N PRO A 39 2.04 -27.93 -30.70
CA PRO A 39 2.28 -27.18 -31.93
C PRO A 39 1.49 -27.80 -33.08
N ALA A 40 0.65 -27.01 -33.74
CA ALA A 40 0.03 -27.38 -35.02
C ALA A 40 0.19 -26.22 -36.04
N HIS A 41 1.03 -26.46 -37.04
CA HIS A 41 1.05 -25.79 -38.36
C HIS A 41 0.30 -26.70 -39.39
N PRO A 42 0.13 -26.37 -40.70
CA PRO A 42 0.30 -25.15 -41.52
C PRO A 42 -1.02 -24.88 -42.35
N PRO A 43 -1.13 -24.19 -43.54
CA PRO A 43 -0.24 -24.18 -44.72
C PRO A 43 0.12 -22.80 -45.33
N VAL A 44 1.19 -22.88 -46.13
CA VAL A 44 1.80 -21.89 -47.03
C VAL A 44 0.99 -21.79 -48.33
N LEU A 45 0.73 -20.57 -48.81
CA LEU A 45 0.29 -20.34 -50.19
C LEU A 45 1.45 -19.80 -51.02
N ALA A 46 1.94 -20.66 -51.92
CA ALA A 46 2.85 -20.31 -52.99
C ALA A 46 2.03 -19.76 -54.18
N GLY A 47 2.19 -18.47 -54.49
CA GLY A 47 1.67 -17.86 -55.71
C GLY A 47 2.76 -17.86 -56.79
N GLY A 48 2.56 -18.66 -57.83
CA GLY A 48 3.42 -18.70 -59.01
C GLY A 48 2.89 -17.76 -60.10
N ASN A 49 3.76 -16.94 -60.67
CA ASN A 49 3.45 -16.12 -61.84
C ASN A 49 4.45 -16.46 -62.96
N ARG A 50 3.94 -17.11 -64.01
CA ARG A 50 4.64 -17.36 -65.28
C ARG A 50 3.71 -16.93 -66.40
N SER A 51 4.23 -16.13 -67.33
CA SER A 51 3.76 -15.72 -68.68
C SER A 51 4.10 -14.24 -68.84
N GLY A 52 4.63 -13.72 -69.93
CA GLY A 52 4.93 -14.23 -71.25
C GLY A 52 5.37 -12.99 -72.04
N GLU A 53 6.46 -13.15 -72.76
CA GLU A 53 7.11 -12.21 -73.66
C GLU A 53 6.26 -11.93 -74.90
N VAL A 54 6.12 -10.68 -75.36
CA VAL A 54 6.12 -10.28 -76.78
C VAL A 54 6.58 -8.81 -76.91
N ALA A 55 7.43 -8.59 -77.93
CA ALA A 55 8.14 -7.41 -78.41
C ALA A 55 7.33 -6.11 -78.62
N HIS A 56 8.02 -4.97 -78.79
CA HIS A 56 8.10 -4.24 -80.07
C HIS A 56 9.03 -3.01 -79.98
N ASP A 57 10.03 -3.04 -80.86
CA ASP A 57 10.54 -2.00 -81.76
C ASP A 57 11.06 -0.63 -81.24
N THR A 58 12.21 -0.31 -81.81
CA THR A 58 13.06 0.87 -81.64
C THR A 58 12.67 1.94 -82.66
N SER A 59 12.29 3.15 -82.22
CA SER A 59 12.54 4.34 -83.04
C SER A 59 12.48 5.66 -82.26
N LEU A 60 13.51 6.46 -82.51
CA LEU A 60 13.86 7.83 -82.13
C LEU A 60 12.68 8.81 -81.96
N SER A 61 12.75 9.71 -80.97
CA SER A 61 12.78 11.19 -81.19
C SER A 61 12.61 12.04 -79.91
N ARG A 62 13.61 12.92 -79.69
CA ARG A 62 13.51 14.36 -79.34
C ARG A 62 12.89 14.79 -77.99
N HIS A 63 13.75 15.38 -77.16
CA HIS A 63 13.43 16.19 -75.96
C HIS A 63 12.54 17.42 -76.29
N PRO A 64 11.73 17.91 -75.33
CA PRO A 64 12.26 18.97 -74.46
C PRO A 64 11.76 18.94 -72.99
N ARG A 65 12.72 19.26 -72.10
CA ARG A 65 12.61 19.99 -70.83
C ARG A 65 11.50 19.57 -69.85
N CYS A 66 11.88 18.71 -68.90
CA CYS A 66 11.20 18.60 -67.61
C CYS A 66 11.95 19.41 -66.54
N ARG A 67 11.17 20.20 -65.78
CA ARG A 67 11.55 20.95 -64.59
C ARG A 67 12.39 20.09 -63.63
N ALA A 68 13.46 20.67 -63.09
CA ALA A 68 14.16 20.11 -61.94
C ALA A 68 13.19 19.98 -60.74
N PRO A 69 13.16 18.84 -60.04
CA PRO A 69 12.52 18.76 -58.74
C PRO A 69 13.35 19.59 -57.76
N VAL A 70 12.72 20.57 -57.11
CA VAL A 70 13.22 21.16 -55.88
C VAL A 70 13.19 20.07 -54.81
N GLU A 71 14.31 19.38 -54.60
CA GLU A 71 14.51 18.50 -53.44
C GLU A 71 14.66 19.36 -52.18
N GLY A 72 13.52 19.92 -51.73
CA GLY A 72 13.37 20.56 -50.44
C GLY A 72 13.63 19.53 -49.33
N GLY A 73 14.56 19.86 -48.45
CA GLY A 73 15.03 18.99 -47.40
C GLY A 73 13.94 18.58 -46.42
N VAL A 74 13.67 17.28 -46.36
CA VAL A 74 12.88 16.63 -45.31
C VAL A 74 13.78 15.70 -44.51
N LYS A 75 14.99 16.17 -44.14
CA LYS A 75 15.93 15.39 -43.34
C LYS A 75 16.14 15.97 -41.93
N SER A 76 15.77 17.24 -41.73
CA SER A 76 16.04 17.98 -40.48
C SER A 76 14.92 17.93 -39.44
N ALA A 77 13.68 17.61 -39.82
CA ALA A 77 12.56 17.58 -38.87
C ALA A 77 12.58 16.37 -37.92
N TRP A 78 13.17 15.24 -38.34
CA TRP A 78 13.24 14.02 -37.54
C TRP A 78 14.32 14.09 -36.45
N GLN A 79 15.37 14.89 -36.65
CA GLN A 79 16.43 15.04 -35.67
C GLN A 79 15.99 15.84 -34.43
N GLY A 80 15.12 16.85 -34.61
CA GLY A 80 14.54 17.60 -33.50
C GLY A 80 13.58 16.76 -32.64
N ALA A 81 12.78 15.91 -33.27
CA ALA A 81 11.84 15.04 -32.57
C ALA A 81 12.55 13.96 -31.73
N ALA A 82 13.63 13.37 -32.26
CA ALA A 82 14.43 12.37 -31.53
C ALA A 82 15.16 12.99 -30.33
N ALA A 83 15.72 14.20 -30.48
CA ALA A 83 16.38 14.90 -29.38
C ALA A 83 15.40 15.32 -28.28
N LEU A 84 14.19 15.77 -28.65
CA LEU A 84 13.14 16.11 -27.68
C LEU A 84 12.60 14.86 -26.98
N GLY A 85 12.39 13.76 -27.71
CA GLY A 85 11.99 12.48 -27.12
C GLY A 85 13.03 11.92 -26.15
N LEU A 86 14.31 12.04 -26.48
CA LEU A 86 15.41 11.65 -25.58
C LEU A 86 15.49 12.56 -24.34
N LEU A 87 15.30 13.87 -24.52
CA LEU A 87 15.25 14.82 -23.41
C LEU A 87 14.08 14.53 -22.45
N ILE A 88 12.92 14.11 -22.99
CA ILE A 88 11.76 13.67 -22.20
C ILE A 88 12.01 12.30 -21.54
N ALA A 89 12.81 11.43 -22.13
CA ALA A 89 13.15 10.14 -21.53
C ALA A 89 14.16 10.24 -20.37
N LEU A 90 14.95 11.32 -20.31
CA LEU A 90 15.86 11.64 -19.19
C LEU A 90 15.14 12.24 -17.97
N LEU A 91 13.85 12.48 -18.16
CA LEU A 91 12.72 12.55 -17.24
C LEU A 91 12.60 11.51 -16.15
N ASP A 92 13.58 11.26 -15.28
CA ASP A 92 13.30 10.40 -14.12
C ASP A 92 12.50 11.21 -13.08
N PRO A 93 11.19 10.94 -12.85
CA PRO A 93 10.49 11.56 -11.75
C PRO A 93 11.14 11.05 -10.47
N ALA A 94 11.99 11.88 -9.85
CA ALA A 94 12.65 11.53 -8.60
C ALA A 94 11.60 10.99 -7.63
N PRO A 95 11.83 9.81 -6.99
CA PRO A 95 10.90 9.29 -6.00
C PRO A 95 10.77 10.34 -4.91
N GLY A 96 9.62 11.00 -4.84
CA GLY A 96 9.32 11.97 -3.80
C GLY A 96 9.37 11.25 -2.47
N TRP A 97 10.17 11.75 -1.53
CA TRP A 97 10.27 11.24 -0.17
C TRP A 97 8.98 11.59 0.59
N ALA A 98 7.89 10.87 0.32
CA ALA A 98 6.59 11.10 0.92
C ALA A 98 6.37 10.14 2.10
N HIS A 99 7.18 10.25 3.14
CA HIS A 99 6.96 9.49 4.37
C HIS A 99 5.62 9.94 5.02
N ALA A 100 4.84 9.02 5.58
CA ALA A 100 3.63 9.38 6.33
C ALA A 100 3.97 10.13 7.63
N VAL A 101 3.74 11.44 7.63
CA VAL A 101 3.89 12.30 8.82
C VAL A 101 2.52 12.48 9.48
N LEU A 102 2.47 12.39 10.81
CA LEU A 102 1.26 12.71 11.57
C LEU A 102 0.97 14.22 11.46
N VAL A 103 -0.13 14.60 10.80
CA VAL A 103 -0.50 16.00 10.57
C VAL A 103 -1.53 16.52 11.56
N ARG A 104 -2.37 15.64 12.11
CA ARG A 104 -3.42 16.00 13.07
C ARG A 104 -3.77 14.82 13.97
N SER A 105 -4.14 15.10 15.20
CA SER A 105 -4.71 14.13 16.12
C SER A 105 -5.94 14.68 16.84
N THR A 106 -6.87 13.79 17.16
CA THR A 106 -7.99 14.02 18.08
C THR A 106 -8.01 12.86 19.07
N PRO A 107 -7.77 13.07 20.38
CA PRO A 107 -7.37 14.33 21.02
C PRO A 107 -6.07 14.92 20.47
N ALA A 108 -5.92 16.24 20.58
CA ALA A 108 -4.67 16.90 20.18
C ALA A 108 -3.50 16.43 21.07
N ILE A 109 -2.30 16.46 20.52
CA ILE A 109 -1.07 16.13 21.26
C ILE A 109 -0.98 17.00 22.52
N ARG A 110 -0.81 16.37 23.68
CA ARG A 110 -0.76 16.99 25.02
C ARG A 110 -2.04 17.75 25.41
N ALA A 111 -3.18 17.44 24.78
CA ALA A 111 -4.46 18.02 25.15
C ALA A 111 -4.84 17.68 26.60
N VAL A 112 -5.47 18.64 27.28
CA VAL A 112 -6.13 18.43 28.57
C VAL A 112 -7.64 18.50 28.35
N LEU A 113 -8.32 17.38 28.52
CA LEU A 113 -9.75 17.22 28.27
C LEU A 113 -10.52 17.30 29.59
N ARG A 114 -11.72 17.89 29.53
CA ARG A 114 -12.70 17.87 30.65
C ARG A 114 -13.71 16.73 30.54
N ARG A 115 -13.82 16.12 29.36
CA ARG A 115 -14.72 15.01 29.05
C ARG A 115 -13.94 13.89 28.38
N ALA A 116 -14.24 12.65 28.74
CA ALA A 116 -13.66 11.48 28.12
C ALA A 116 -14.03 11.43 26.62
N PRO A 117 -13.05 11.25 25.71
CA PRO A 117 -13.33 10.98 24.30
C PRO A 117 -13.73 9.52 24.11
N ASP A 118 -14.62 9.26 23.16
CA ASP A 118 -15.04 7.90 22.81
C ASP A 118 -14.06 7.22 21.82
N ARG A 119 -13.15 8.00 21.22
CA ARG A 119 -12.24 7.56 20.15
C ARG A 119 -10.99 8.42 20.10
N VAL A 120 -9.88 7.81 19.69
CA VAL A 120 -8.69 8.50 19.19
C VAL A 120 -8.65 8.39 17.66
N ALA A 121 -8.33 9.49 16.98
CA ALA A 121 -8.18 9.55 15.53
C ALA A 121 -6.92 10.32 15.15
N LEU A 122 -6.17 9.80 14.20
CA LEU A 122 -4.91 10.33 13.68
C LEU A 122 -5.05 10.52 12.17
N TRP A 123 -4.58 11.65 11.65
CA TRP A 123 -4.50 11.93 10.22
C TRP A 123 -3.05 12.08 9.81
N PHE A 124 -2.70 11.48 8.69
CA PHE A 124 -1.34 11.47 8.14
C PHE A 124 -1.28 12.24 6.81
N SER A 125 -0.07 12.65 6.43
CA SER A 125 0.19 13.28 5.12
C SER A 125 -0.06 12.33 3.97
N GLU A 126 0.13 11.03 4.17
CA GLU A 126 0.01 9.99 3.15
C GLU A 126 -1.04 8.92 3.43
N ARG A 127 -1.38 8.18 2.37
CA ARG A 127 -2.28 7.02 2.47
C ARG A 127 -1.58 5.90 3.24
N LEU A 128 -2.35 5.23 4.08
CA LEU A 128 -1.88 4.13 4.90
C LEU A 128 -2.27 2.79 4.27
N GLU A 129 -1.44 1.77 4.47
CA GLU A 129 -1.78 0.39 4.19
C GLU A 129 -2.57 -0.20 5.38
N PRO A 130 -3.88 -0.48 5.26
CA PRO A 130 -4.74 -0.85 6.39
C PRO A 130 -4.27 -2.11 7.13
N ALA A 131 -3.70 -3.08 6.41
CA ALA A 131 -3.23 -4.34 7.01
C ALA A 131 -2.06 -4.16 7.99
N PHE A 132 -1.31 -3.06 7.87
CA PHE A 132 -0.13 -2.76 8.69
C PHE A 132 -0.31 -1.56 9.62
N ALA A 133 -1.50 -0.94 9.65
CA ALA A 133 -1.81 0.13 10.57
C ALA A 133 -2.18 -0.42 11.96
N ARG A 134 -1.49 0.04 13.00
CA ARG A 134 -1.70 -0.32 14.40
C ARG A 134 -1.78 0.92 15.25
N MET A 135 -2.71 0.93 16.21
CA MET A 135 -2.80 1.96 17.24
C MET A 135 -3.27 1.33 18.54
N SER A 136 -2.74 1.80 19.66
CA SER A 136 -3.14 1.39 21.00
C SER A 136 -3.08 2.58 21.95
N VAL A 137 -3.91 2.56 22.99
CA VAL A 137 -4.02 3.62 23.99
C VAL A 137 -3.86 3.01 25.37
N TRP A 138 -2.96 3.58 26.15
CA TRP A 138 -2.53 3.04 27.43
C TRP A 138 -2.73 4.07 28.53
N SER A 139 -3.24 3.64 29.67
CA SER A 139 -3.26 4.42 30.91
C SER A 139 -1.86 4.43 31.56
N ALA A 140 -1.62 5.38 32.46
CA ALA A 140 -0.35 5.55 33.17
C ALA A 140 0.05 4.34 34.04
N ASP A 141 -0.90 3.49 34.41
CA ASP A 141 -0.71 2.23 35.13
C ASP A 141 -0.30 1.06 34.21
N GLY A 142 -0.20 1.29 32.89
CA GLY A 142 0.11 0.25 31.91
C GLY A 142 -1.10 -0.56 31.45
N THR A 143 -2.33 -0.15 31.79
CA THR A 143 -3.55 -0.79 31.30
C THR A 143 -3.90 -0.29 29.90
N GLN A 144 -4.10 -1.20 28.94
CA GLN A 144 -4.64 -0.82 27.62
C GLN A 144 -6.13 -0.43 27.76
N VAL A 145 -6.52 0.71 27.21
CA VAL A 145 -7.87 1.29 27.37
C VAL A 145 -8.66 1.41 26.07
N ASP A 146 -8.06 1.05 24.93
CA ASP A 146 -8.78 0.91 23.65
C ASP A 146 -9.41 -0.48 23.48
N ILE A 147 -10.40 -0.59 22.60
CA ILE A 147 -11.10 -1.86 22.32
C ILE A 147 -10.46 -2.70 21.20
N GLU A 148 -9.21 -2.38 20.81
CA GLU A 148 -8.43 -3.11 19.80
C GLU A 148 -9.06 -3.13 18.40
N ASP A 149 -9.89 -2.14 18.07
CA ASP A 149 -10.59 -1.97 16.79
C ASP A 149 -9.89 -0.96 15.85
N ALA A 150 -8.57 -0.84 15.96
CA ALA A 150 -7.80 0.14 15.19
C ALA A 150 -7.97 -0.09 13.68
N GLN A 151 -8.43 0.92 12.95
CA GLN A 151 -8.79 0.79 11.54
C GLN A 151 -8.53 2.04 10.71
N VAL A 152 -8.22 1.81 9.44
CA VAL A 152 -8.18 2.81 8.36
C VAL A 152 -9.41 2.58 7.47
N THR A 153 -10.25 3.59 7.31
CA THR A 153 -11.47 3.48 6.48
C THR A 153 -11.15 3.79 5.02
N LEU A 154 -11.81 3.10 4.09
CA LEU A 154 -11.60 3.31 2.65
C LEU A 154 -11.98 4.73 2.21
N ASP A 155 -12.97 5.34 2.87
CA ASP A 155 -13.42 6.71 2.59
C ASP A 155 -12.41 7.78 3.06
N GLU A 156 -11.56 7.45 4.04
CA GLU A 156 -10.51 8.34 4.57
C GLU A 156 -9.18 7.56 4.72
N PRO A 157 -8.49 7.23 3.62
CA PRO A 157 -7.34 6.32 3.63
C PRO A 157 -6.09 6.89 4.33
N LYS A 158 -6.13 8.15 4.77
CA LYS A 158 -5.07 8.83 5.53
C LYS A 158 -5.40 8.90 7.03
N LYS A 159 -6.51 8.31 7.46
CA LYS A 159 -7.01 8.37 8.84
C LYS A 159 -6.93 7.02 9.51
N LEU A 160 -6.34 6.98 10.69
CA LEU A 160 -6.33 5.82 11.59
C LEU A 160 -7.16 6.17 12.83
N SER A 161 -8.08 5.30 13.23
CA SER A 161 -8.87 5.51 14.44
C SER A 161 -9.01 4.26 15.29
N VAL A 162 -9.17 4.43 16.60
CA VAL A 162 -9.42 3.37 17.57
C VAL A 162 -10.41 3.85 18.61
N SER A 163 -11.38 3.02 18.97
CA SER A 163 -12.41 3.32 19.94
C SER A 163 -11.92 3.04 21.37
N LEU A 164 -12.42 3.83 22.33
CA LEU A 164 -11.98 3.80 23.72
C LEU A 164 -13.06 3.21 24.63
N ARG A 165 -12.62 2.52 25.68
CA ARG A 165 -13.46 2.22 26.85
C ARG A 165 -13.72 3.51 27.65
N PRO A 166 -14.73 3.52 28.55
CA PRO A 166 -14.90 4.62 29.50
C PRO A 166 -13.61 4.91 30.27
N LEU A 167 -13.20 6.19 30.28
CA LEU A 167 -11.95 6.64 30.86
C LEU A 167 -12.17 7.34 32.21
N SER A 168 -11.30 7.04 33.17
CA SER A 168 -11.20 7.78 34.43
C SER A 168 -10.23 8.98 34.29
N PRO A 169 -10.27 9.99 35.16
CA PRO A 169 -9.25 11.05 35.14
C PRO A 169 -7.83 10.48 35.22
N GLY A 170 -6.94 10.95 34.37
CA GLY A 170 -5.59 10.39 34.24
C GLY A 170 -4.85 10.85 32.99
N THR A 171 -3.61 10.38 32.85
CA THR A 171 -2.80 10.59 31.63
C THR A 171 -2.78 9.33 30.80
N TYR A 172 -2.95 9.50 29.50
CA TYR A 172 -3.06 8.43 28.52
C TYR A 172 -1.97 8.59 27.46
N THR A 173 -1.39 7.47 27.03
CA THR A 173 -0.39 7.40 25.97
C THR A 173 -1.00 6.71 24.76
N VAL A 174 -1.05 7.42 23.63
CA VAL A 174 -1.40 6.87 22.32
C VAL A 174 -0.11 6.43 21.65
N ARG A 175 -0.05 5.19 21.16
CA ARG A 175 1.06 4.63 20.39
C ARG A 175 0.53 4.18 19.03
N TYR A 176 1.28 4.46 17.97
CA TYR A 176 0.91 4.02 16.62
C TYR A 176 2.12 3.51 15.85
N ARG A 177 1.84 2.64 14.87
CA ARG A 177 2.75 2.12 13.86
C ARG A 177 1.99 2.01 12.56
N VAL A 178 2.44 2.68 11.52
CA VAL A 178 1.76 2.71 10.22
C VAL A 178 2.74 2.43 9.09
N LEU A 179 2.28 1.76 8.05
CA LEU A 179 2.98 1.63 6.77
C LEU A 179 2.30 2.57 5.77
N SER A 180 3.07 3.46 5.16
CA SER A 180 2.61 4.31 4.09
C SER A 180 2.69 3.59 2.74
N VAL A 181 1.89 4.03 1.77
CA VAL A 181 1.93 3.51 0.39
C VAL A 181 3.27 3.77 -0.32
N ASP A 182 4.09 4.67 0.21
CA ASP A 182 5.48 4.91 -0.23
C ASP A 182 6.47 3.82 0.24
N GLY A 183 6.03 2.88 1.09
CA GLY A 183 6.81 1.76 1.58
C GLY A 183 7.51 1.97 2.92
N HIS A 184 7.37 3.13 3.57
CA HIS A 184 8.03 3.40 4.84
C HIS A 184 7.13 3.14 6.05
N VAL A 185 7.72 2.53 7.08
CA VAL A 185 7.08 2.37 8.40
C VAL A 185 7.37 3.60 9.24
N VAL A 186 6.32 4.17 9.84
CA VAL A 186 6.41 5.28 10.78
C VAL A 186 5.80 4.86 12.11
N GLU A 187 6.55 5.08 13.18
CA GLU A 187 6.15 4.81 14.56
C GLU A 187 6.15 6.11 15.36
N GLY A 188 5.26 6.20 16.33
CA GLY A 188 5.21 7.36 17.21
C GLY A 188 4.34 7.15 18.43
N ALA A 189 4.48 8.07 19.38
CA ALA A 189 3.66 8.11 20.58
C ALA A 189 3.45 9.55 21.05
N PHE A 190 2.29 9.80 21.63
CA PHE A 190 1.99 11.07 22.30
C PHE A 190 1.03 10.85 23.46
N THR A 191 0.88 11.87 24.31
CA THR A 191 -0.02 11.79 25.47
C THR A 191 -1.17 12.77 25.37
N PHE A 192 -2.26 12.45 26.06
CA PHE A 192 -3.32 13.40 26.42
C PHE A 192 -3.74 13.15 27.88
N THR A 193 -4.35 14.15 28.52
CA THR A 193 -4.77 14.08 29.92
C THR A 193 -6.27 14.31 30.01
N LEU A 194 -6.97 13.48 30.77
CA LEU A 194 -8.36 13.72 31.17
C LEU A 194 -8.37 14.23 32.62
N ARG A 195 -8.98 15.38 32.85
CA ARG A 195 -9.20 15.94 34.19
C ARG A 195 -10.70 16.05 34.45
N THR A 196 -11.10 15.78 35.68
CA THR A 196 -12.43 16.15 36.17
C THR A 196 -12.57 17.68 36.15
N PRO A 197 -13.77 18.21 35.82
CA PRO A 197 -14.02 19.64 35.75
C PRO A 197 -13.68 20.43 37.02
#